data_AF-A0A437QAL3-F1
#
_entry.id   AF-A0A437QAL3-F1
#
_cell.length_a   1.000
_cell.length_b   1.000
_cell.length_c   1.000
_cell.angle_alpha   90.00
_cell.angle_beta   90.00
_cell.angle_gamma   90.00
#
_symmetry.space_group_name_H-M   'P 1'
#
loop_
_entity.id
_entity.type
_entity.pdbx_description
1 polymer ?
#
loop_
_entity_poly.entity_id
_entity_poly.type
_entity_poly.pdbx_seq_one_letter_code
_entity_poly.pdbx_strand_id
1 'polypeptide(L)' 'MTDRKAIRQDKWLLRLMKAGLPVALICVASLWVGHLYNDSAFGKLFLVTLPIALILGFAYNIRYVMLLARAKREASSE' A
#
# COMPACT_ATOMS: atom_id res chain seq x y z
N MET A 1 15.39 5.01 -21.68
CA MET A 1 15.41 5.50 -20.27
C MET A 1 14.07 5.13 -19.67
N THR A 2 13.97 4.11 -18.80
CA THR A 2 12.68 3.61 -18.29
C THR A 2 11.88 4.74 -17.66
N ASP A 3 10.72 5.06 -18.23
CA ASP A 3 9.94 6.22 -17.83
C ASP A 3 9.20 5.94 -16.51
N ARG A 4 9.96 5.95 -15.41
CA ARG A 4 9.44 5.76 -14.04
C ARG A 4 8.44 6.85 -13.67
N LYS A 5 8.42 7.99 -14.37
CA LYS A 5 7.42 9.06 -14.16
C LYS A 5 6.04 8.64 -14.65
N ALA A 6 5.95 7.91 -15.76
CA ALA A 6 4.67 7.39 -16.26
C ALA A 6 4.03 6.39 -15.27
N ILE A 7 4.85 5.48 -14.69
CA ILE A 7 4.39 4.51 -13.68
C ILE A 7 3.87 5.23 -12.42
N ARG A 8 4.52 6.32 -12.00
CA ARG A 8 4.09 7.14 -10.85
C ARG A 8 2.82 7.95 -11.09
N GLN A 9 2.43 8.19 -12.34
CA GLN A 9 1.23 8.95 -12.71
C GLN A 9 -0.01 8.06 -12.92
N ASP A 10 0.11 6.74 -12.76
CA ASP A 10 -1.04 5.84 -12.86
C ASP A 10 -2.09 6.19 -11.78
N LYS A 11 -3.29 6.54 -12.24
CA LYS A 11 -4.40 7.01 -11.40
C LYS A 11 -4.85 5.96 -10.38
N TRP A 12 -4.68 4.67 -10.67
CA TRP A 12 -5.00 3.59 -9.73
C TRP A 12 -3.93 3.48 -8.65
N LEU A 13 -2.66 3.62 -9.00
CA LEU A 13 -1.56 3.64 -8.03
C LEU A 13 -1.72 4.79 -7.03
N LEU A 14 -2.05 5.98 -7.54
CA LEU A 14 -2.32 7.16 -6.72
C LEU A 14 -3.54 6.98 -5.81
N ARG A 15 -4.64 6.38 -6.31
CA ARG A 15 -5.83 6.08 -5.49
C ARG A 15 -5.52 5.06 -4.40
N LEU A 16 -4.81 3.99 -4.72
CA LEU A 16 -4.39 2.98 -3.75
C LEU A 16 -3.45 3.55 -2.69
N MET A 17 -2.55 4.45 -3.08
CA MET A 17 -1.67 5.14 -2.14
C MET A 17 -2.47 6.09 -1.23
N LYS A 18 -3.42 6.85 -1.79
CA LYS A 18 -4.24 7.81 -1.03
C LYS A 18 -5.22 7.14 -0.06
N ALA A 19 -5.66 5.92 -0.36
CA ALA A 19 -6.50 5.10 0.51
C ALA A 19 -5.68 4.22 1.48
N GLY A 20 -4.59 3.61 1.01
CA GLY A 20 -3.75 2.70 1.78
C GLY A 20 -2.90 3.41 2.82
N LEU A 21 -2.39 4.61 2.54
CA LEU A 21 -1.57 5.38 3.47
C LEU A 21 -2.32 5.75 4.77
N PRO A 22 -3.54 6.33 4.75
CA PRO A 22 -4.27 6.62 5.98
C PRO A 22 -4.66 5.33 6.73
N VAL A 23 -5.03 4.26 6.02
CA VAL A 23 -5.36 2.97 6.65
C VAL A 23 -4.15 2.35 7.35
N ALA A 24 -2.98 2.38 6.71
CA ALA A 24 -1.74 1.90 7.31
C ALA A 24 -1.32 2.74 8.53
N LEU A 25 -1.46 4.07 8.44
CA LEU A 25 -1.22 4.97 9.58
C LEU A 25 -2.14 4.64 10.76
N ILE A 26 -3.45 4.45 10.52
CA ILE A 26 -4.41 4.08 11.57
C ILE A 26 -4.04 2.70 12.16
N CYS A 27 -3.65 1.74 11.32
CA CYS A 27 -3.24 0.42 11.76
C CYS A 27 -2.02 0.49 12.70
N VAL A 28 -0.95 1.20 12.32
CA VAL A 28 0.25 1.35 13.14
C VAL A 28 -0.03 2.17 14.40
N ALA A 29 -0.80 3.25 14.29
CA ALA A 29 -1.18 4.08 15.43
C ALA A 29 -2.03 3.28 16.44
N SER A 30 -2.97 2.46 15.97
CA SER A 30 -3.80 1.61 16.84
C SER A 30 -2.96 0.59 17.59
N LEU A 31 -1.90 0.05 16.97
CA LEU A 31 -0.99 -0.88 17.63
C LEU A 31 -0.16 -0.18 18.71
N TRP A 32 0.32 1.03 18.42
CA TRP A 32 1.13 1.81 19.36
C TRP A 32 0.31 2.28 20.57
N VAL A 33 -0.89 2.80 20.33
CA VAL A 33 -1.83 3.24 21.38
C VAL A 33 -2.33 2.04 22.18
N GLY A 34 -2.69 0.93 21.52
CA GLY A 34 -3.07 -0.28 22.22
C GLY A 34 -1.98 -0.85 23.12
N HIS A 35 -0.72 -0.76 22.69
CA HIS A 35 0.43 -1.17 23.50
C HIS A 35 0.66 -0.25 24.71
N LEU A 36 0.57 1.07 24.54
CA LEU A 36 0.77 2.06 25.61
C LEU A 36 -0.32 2.03 26.68
N TYR A 37 -1.58 1.85 26.29
CA TYR A 37 -2.73 1.93 27.19
C TYR A 37 -3.20 0.55 27.69
N ASN A 38 -2.59 -0.54 27.20
CA ASN A 38 -2.94 -1.93 27.52
C ASN A 38 -4.45 -2.23 27.37
N ASP A 39 -5.10 -1.53 26.44
CA ASP A 39 -6.54 -1.59 26.21
C ASP A 39 -6.85 -2.55 25.05
N SER A 40 -7.66 -3.56 25.36
CA SER A 40 -8.07 -4.62 24.44
C SER A 40 -8.90 -4.12 23.25
N ALA A 41 -9.51 -2.93 23.33
CA ALA A 41 -10.26 -2.35 22.22
C ALA A 41 -9.37 -2.03 21.02
N PHE A 42 -8.17 -1.49 21.26
CA PHE A 42 -7.22 -1.15 20.21
C PHE A 42 -6.61 -2.38 19.54
N GLY A 43 -6.42 -3.48 20.28
CA GLY A 43 -6.00 -4.76 19.72
C GLY A 43 -7.00 -5.33 18.71
N LYS A 44 -8.32 -5.22 18.98
CA LYS A 44 -9.38 -5.62 18.04
C LYS A 44 -9.40 -4.72 16.79
N LEU A 45 -9.22 -3.41 16.98
CA LEU A 45 -9.14 -2.43 15.90
C LEU A 45 -7.95 -2.71 14.97
N PHE A 46 -6.79 -3.05 15.53
CA PHE A 46 -5.62 -3.51 14.78
C PHE A 46 -5.93 -4.79 13.99
N LEU A 47 -6.54 -5.79 14.63
CA LEU A 47 -6.89 -7.06 13.99
C LEU A 47 -7.78 -6.91 12.75
N VAL A 48 -8.69 -5.91 12.74
CA VAL A 48 -9.56 -5.63 11.59
C VAL A 48 -8.87 -4.74 10.55
N THR A 49 -8.10 -3.75 10.98
CA THR A 49 -7.43 -2.81 10.05
C THR A 49 -6.22 -3.42 9.37
N LEU A 50 -5.54 -4.38 10.01
CA LEU A 50 -4.37 -5.09 9.49
C LEU A 50 -4.64 -5.81 8.15
N PRO A 51 -5.65 -6.70 8.01
CA PRO A 51 -5.91 -7.37 6.74
C PRO A 51 -6.28 -6.37 5.63
N ILE A 52 -6.99 -5.29 5.96
CA ILE A 52 -7.34 -4.23 5.00
C ILE A 52 -6.07 -3.51 4.52
N ALA A 53 -5.20 -3.12 5.46
CA ALA A 53 -3.92 -2.49 5.16
C ALA A 53 -3.03 -3.41 4.29
N LEU A 54 -2.98 -4.71 4.62
CA LEU A 54 -2.24 -5.70 3.85
C LEU A 54 -2.80 -5.86 2.43
N ILE A 55 -4.12 -5.96 2.27
CA ILE A 55 -4.75 -6.06 0.94
C ILE A 55 -4.42 -4.83 0.09
N LEU A 56 -4.55 -3.63 0.65
CA LEU A 56 -4.23 -2.38 -0.06
C LEU A 56 -2.73 -2.31 -0.42
N GLY A 57 -1.85 -2.70 0.51
CA GLY A 57 -0.41 -2.74 0.30
C GLY A 57 0.00 -3.77 -0.76
N PHE A 58 -0.59 -4.96 -0.75
CA PHE A 58 -0.37 -5.99 -1.77
C PHE A 58 -0.90 -5.55 -3.13
N ALA A 59 -2.11 -5.01 -3.20
CA ALA A 59 -2.68 -4.52 -4.46
C ALA A 59 -1.80 -3.41 -5.08
N TYR A 60 -1.29 -2.48 -4.27
CA TYR A 60 -0.35 -1.46 -4.71
C TYR A 60 0.95 -2.08 -5.26
N ASN A 61 1.57 -3.00 -4.50
CA ASN A 61 2.84 -3.63 -4.90
C ASN A 61 2.69 -4.47 -6.18
N ILE A 62 1.63 -5.27 -6.28
CA ILE A 62 1.35 -6.08 -7.48
C ILE A 62 1.17 -5.18 -8.70
N ARG A 63 0.37 -4.11 -8.58
CA ARG A 63 0.15 -3.16 -9.68
C ARG A 63 1.46 -2.49 -10.10
N TYR A 64 2.27 -2.07 -9.13
CA TYR A 64 3.57 -1.45 -9.39
C TYR A 64 4.52 -2.40 -10.12
N VAL A 65 4.66 -3.64 -9.65
CA VAL A 65 5.52 -4.67 -10.27
C VAL A 65 5.03 -5.00 -11.69
N MET A 66 3.71 -5.10 -11.89
CA MET A 66 3.12 -5.35 -13.21
C MET A 66 3.46 -4.23 -14.21
N LEU A 67 3.34 -2.96 -13.80
CA LEU A 67 3.71 -1.82 -14.64
C LEU A 67 5.22 -1.78 -14.92
N LEU A 68 6.04 -2.10 -13.92
CA LEU A 68 7.48 -2.18 -14.08
C LEU A 68 7.89 -3.31 -15.05
N ALA A 69 7.25 -4.48 -14.94
CA ALA A 69 7.50 -5.61 -15.83
C ALA A 69 7.09 -5.30 -17.29
N ARG A 70 5.98 -4.59 -17.49
CA ARG A 70 5.55 -4.11 -18.82
C ARG A 70 6.57 -3.13 -19.41
N ALA A 71 6.95 -2.10 -18.64
CA ALA A 71 7.94 -1.11 -19.08
C ALA A 71 9.31 -1.74 -19.41
N LYS A 72 9.72 -2.80 -18.68
CA LYS A 72 10.92 -3.57 -19.00
C LYS A 72 10.82 -4.35 -20.31
N ARG A 73 9.66 -4.96 -20.59
CA ARG A 73 9.44 -5.70 -21.85
C ARG A 73 9.47 -4.76 -23.06
N GLU A 74 8.81 -3.62 -22.96
CA GLU A 74 8.81 -2.60 -24.01
C GLU A 74 10.24 -2.08 -24.29
N ALA A 75 11.02 -1.80 -23.24
CA ALA A 75 12.40 -1.33 -23.36
C ALA A 75 13.41 -2.39 -23.84
N SER A 76 13.06 -3.68 -23.85
CA SER A 76 13.90 -4.76 -24.41
C SER A 76 13.47 -5.18 -25.81
N SER A 77 12.41 -4.57 -26.35
CA SER A 77 11.89 -4.84 -27.70
C SER A 77 12.31 -3.79 -28.73
N GLU A 78 13.03 -2.75 -28.30
CA GLU A 78 13.79 -1.79 -29.13
C GLU A 78 15.27 -2.16 -29.12
#